data_AF-A0A2S1SE25-F1
#
_entry.id   AF-A0A2S1SE25-F1
#
_cell.length_a   1.000
_cell.length_b   1.000
_cell.length_c   1.000
_cell.angle_alpha   90.00
_cell.angle_beta   90.00
_cell.angle_gamma   90.00
#
_symmetry.space_group_name_H-M   'P 1'
#
loop_
_entity.id
_entity.type
_entity.pdbx_description
1 polymer ?
#
loop_
_entity_poly.entity_id
_entity_poly.type
_entity_poly.pdbx_seq_one_letter_code
_entity_poly.pdbx_strand_id
1 'polypeptide(L)'
;MKEVENAITKYILSSPKALALMFFSFISGNLWIFIILSYLTKNTTKAVKHLDTYYSKISLGIIWFSIIMYPLHCLKYGMTDVTLENVFNIVWQTLLISLFLQGIITILILKLIKQ
;
A
#
# COMPACT_ATOMS: atom_id res chain seq x y z
N MET A 1 -18.30 8.24 -16.24
CA MET A 1 -17.77 7.07 -15.49
C MET A 1 -16.89 6.19 -16.37
N LYS A 2 -17.38 5.69 -17.52
CA LYS A 2 -16.57 4.87 -18.46
C LYS A 2 -15.31 5.56 -19.03
N GLU A 3 -15.35 6.88 -19.23
CA GLU A 3 -14.18 7.63 -19.74
C GLU A 3 -13.04 7.74 -18.72
N VAL A 4 -13.38 7.94 -17.44
CA VAL A 4 -12.41 8.00 -16.34
C VAL A 4 -11.75 6.64 -16.14
N GLU A 5 -12.55 5.57 -16.19
CA GLU A 5 -12.08 4.19 -16.10
C GLU A 5 -11.11 3.87 -17.24
N ASN A 6 -11.48 4.15 -18.49
CA ASN A 6 -10.61 3.94 -19.66
C ASN A 6 -9.31 4.76 -19.58
N ALA A 7 -9.36 5.99 -19.06
CA ALA A 7 -8.16 6.81 -18.86
C ALA A 7 -7.22 6.20 -17.81
N ILE A 8 -7.76 5.71 -16.70
CA ILE A 8 -7.00 5.04 -15.64
C ILE A 8 -6.39 3.73 -16.16
N THR A 9 -7.15 2.90 -16.86
CA THR A 9 -6.65 1.62 -17.39
C THR A 9 -5.55 1.85 -18.43
N LYS A 10 -5.74 2.82 -19.34
CA LYS A 10 -4.73 3.18 -20.33
C LYS A 10 -3.46 3.71 -19.67
N TYR A 11 -3.60 4.52 -18.62
CA TYR A 11 -2.49 5.05 -17.84
C TYR A 11 -1.70 3.94 -17.12
N ILE A 12 -2.39 3.04 -16.42
CA ILE A 12 -1.78 1.89 -15.72
C ILE A 12 -1.00 1.02 -16.72
N LEU A 13 -1.60 0.73 -17.88
CA LEU A 13 -0.97 -0.11 -18.90
C LEU A 13 0.19 0.60 -19.63
N SER A 14 0.17 1.93 -19.71
CA SER A 14 1.22 2.72 -20.38
C SER A 14 2.46 2.97 -19.53
N SER A 15 2.39 2.78 -18.21
CA SER A 15 3.50 3.09 -17.28
C SER A 15 3.96 1.84 -16.52
N PRO A 16 5.12 1.26 -16.86
CA PRO A 16 5.71 0.14 -16.12
C PRO A 16 5.88 0.43 -14.62
N LYS A 17 6.07 1.71 -14.25
CA LYS A 17 6.16 2.16 -12.86
C LYS A 17 4.82 2.07 -12.12
N ALA A 18 3.70 2.36 -12.79
CA ALA A 18 2.36 2.25 -12.19
C ALA A 18 1.96 0.78 -11.97
N LEU A 19 2.30 -0.10 -12.91
CA LEU A 19 2.14 -1.56 -12.75
C LEU A 19 2.97 -2.10 -11.58
N ALA A 20 4.24 -1.68 -11.48
CA ALA A 20 5.08 -2.04 -10.34
C ALA A 20 4.46 -1.57 -9.01
N LEU A 21 3.97 -0.33 -8.95
CA LEU A 21 3.31 0.21 -7.77
C LEU A 21 2.07 -0.63 -7.37
N MET A 22 1.21 -0.99 -8.33
CA MET A 22 0.06 -1.88 -8.04
C MET A 22 0.51 -3.25 -7.52
N PHE A 23 1.51 -3.86 -8.16
CA PHE A 23 2.00 -5.18 -7.78
C PHE A 23 2.58 -5.17 -6.36
N PHE A 24 3.44 -4.19 -6.05
CA PHE A 24 3.97 -4.03 -4.70
C PHE A 24 2.88 -3.64 -3.68
N SER A 25 1.83 -2.91 -4.11
CA SER A 25 0.69 -2.60 -3.24
C SER A 25 -0.07 -3.86 -2.89
N PHE A 26 -0.26 -4.77 -3.85
CA PHE A 26 -0.85 -6.06 -3.58
C PHE A 26 -0.02 -6.89 -2.59
N ILE A 27 1.32 -6.94 -2.75
CA ILE A 27 2.21 -7.66 -1.80
C ILE A 27 2.12 -7.05 -0.39
N SER A 28 2.25 -5.73 -0.29
CA SER A 28 2.11 -4.98 0.96
C SER A 28 0.73 -5.20 1.61
N GLY A 29 -0.34 -5.21 0.82
CA GLY A 29 -1.68 -5.53 1.27
C GLY A 29 -1.82 -6.92 1.87
N ASN A 30 -1.22 -7.94 1.25
CA ASN A 30 -1.21 -9.31 1.80
C ASN A 30 -0.52 -9.37 3.17
N LEU A 31 0.60 -8.66 3.33
CA LEU A 31 1.32 -8.57 4.61
C LEU A 31 0.48 -7.86 5.69
N TRP A 32 -0.26 -6.81 5.34
CA TRP A 32 -1.18 -6.14 6.27
C TRP A 32 -2.34 -7.03 6.69
N ILE A 33 -2.91 -7.80 5.77
CA ILE A 33 -3.95 -8.77 6.12
C ILE A 33 -3.39 -9.82 7.07
N PHE A 34 -2.18 -10.33 6.84
CA PHE A 34 -1.54 -11.25 7.77
C PHE A 34 -1.43 -10.64 9.18
N ILE A 35 -0.94 -9.41 9.29
CA ILE A 35 -0.87 -8.67 10.56
C ILE A 35 -2.25 -8.54 11.23
N ILE A 36 -3.27 -8.12 10.49
CA ILE A 36 -4.64 -7.92 10.98
C ILE A 36 -5.22 -9.25 11.47
N LEU A 37 -5.09 -10.32 10.69
CA LEU A 37 -5.56 -11.66 11.04
C LEU A 37 -4.87 -12.20 12.27
N SER A 38 -3.54 -12.05 12.36
CA SER A 38 -2.75 -12.55 13.47
C SER A 38 -2.98 -11.81 14.79
N TYR A 39 -3.27 -10.50 14.76
CA TYR A 39 -3.36 -9.68 15.98
C TYR A 39 -4.78 -9.22 16.33
N LEU A 40 -5.53 -8.65 15.37
CA LEU A 40 -6.80 -7.98 15.64
C LEU A 40 -8.00 -8.93 15.65
N THR A 41 -7.84 -10.14 15.12
CA THR A 41 -8.97 -10.99 14.76
C THR A 41 -9.00 -12.31 15.50
N LYS A 42 -8.73 -12.28 16.82
CA LYS A 42 -8.97 -13.44 17.71
C LYS A 42 -10.44 -13.92 17.71
N ASN A 43 -11.42 -13.14 17.22
CA ASN A 43 -12.86 -13.45 17.42
C ASN A 43 -13.87 -13.09 16.31
N THR A 44 -13.50 -12.78 15.07
CA THR A 44 -14.51 -12.32 14.07
C THR A 44 -14.37 -12.96 12.67
N THR A 45 -15.02 -14.10 12.47
CA THR A 45 -15.05 -14.87 11.21
C THR A 45 -15.72 -14.18 10.01
N LYS A 46 -16.58 -13.18 10.22
CA LYS A 46 -17.31 -12.49 9.13
C LYS A 46 -16.57 -11.29 8.52
N ALA A 47 -15.94 -10.45 9.36
CA ALA A 47 -15.20 -9.27 8.88
C ALA A 47 -13.90 -9.66 8.12
N VAL A 48 -13.29 -10.77 8.52
CA VAL A 48 -12.11 -11.37 7.87
C VAL A 48 -12.36 -11.71 6.40
N LYS A 49 -13.53 -12.27 6.07
CA LYS A 49 -13.86 -12.64 4.69
C LYS A 49 -13.97 -11.44 3.73
N HIS A 50 -14.36 -10.28 4.23
CA HIS A 50 -14.43 -9.06 3.40
C HIS A 50 -13.06 -8.41 3.21
N LEU A 51 -12.15 -8.58 4.17
CA LEU A 51 -10.78 -8.07 4.05
C LEU A 51 -9.92 -8.97 3.16
N ASP A 52 -10.16 -10.28 3.09
CA ASP A 52 -9.40 -11.22 2.24
C ASP A 52 -9.89 -11.28 0.78
N THR A 53 -10.07 -10.11 0.15
CA THR A 53 -10.32 -10.02 -1.30
C THR A 53 -9.14 -9.33 -2.00
N TYR A 54 -8.96 -9.59 -3.30
CA TYR A 54 -7.90 -8.96 -4.10
C TYR A 54 -7.98 -7.43 -4.05
N TYR A 55 -9.19 -6.88 -4.16
CA TYR A 55 -9.41 -5.43 -4.08
C TYR A 55 -9.08 -4.86 -2.69
N SER A 56 -9.47 -5.53 -1.62
CA SER A 56 -9.14 -5.12 -0.25
C SER A 56 -7.64 -5.11 -0.01
N LYS A 57 -6.91 -6.13 -0.50
CA LYS A 57 -5.43 -6.21 -0.45
C LYS A 57 -4.79 -5.01 -1.14
N ILE A 58 -5.16 -4.76 -2.38
CA ILE A 58 -4.61 -3.65 -3.16
C ILE A 58 -4.90 -2.32 -2.45
N SER A 59 -6.14 -2.09 -2.00
CA SER A 59 -6.53 -0.88 -1.29
C SER A 59 -5.74 -0.67 0.01
N LEU A 60 -5.54 -1.72 0.81
CA LEU A 60 -4.72 -1.64 2.04
C LEU A 60 -3.26 -1.27 1.72
N GLY A 61 -2.68 -1.88 0.70
CA GLY A 61 -1.34 -1.54 0.24
C GLY A 61 -1.23 -0.11 -0.27
N ILE A 62 -2.21 0.37 -1.03
CA ILE A 62 -2.27 1.75 -1.53
C ILE A 62 -2.38 2.73 -0.36
N ILE A 63 -3.23 2.46 0.63
CA ILE A 63 -3.37 3.31 1.82
C ILE A 63 -2.04 3.38 2.57
N TRP A 64 -1.40 2.22 2.82
CA TRP A 64 -0.11 2.17 3.50
C TRP A 64 0.97 2.97 2.77
N PHE A 65 1.10 2.75 1.46
CA PHE A 65 2.06 3.51 0.67
C PHE A 65 1.71 4.99 0.62
N SER A 66 0.44 5.38 0.58
CA SER A 66 0.02 6.78 0.60
C SER A 66 0.44 7.47 1.91
N ILE A 67 0.30 6.79 3.05
CA ILE A 67 0.72 7.31 4.37
C ILE A 67 2.21 7.60 4.41
N ILE A 68 3.03 6.84 3.69
CA ILE A 68 4.49 7.00 3.66
C ILE A 68 4.93 7.93 2.54
N MET A 69 4.25 7.86 1.40
CA MET A 69 4.55 8.66 0.21
C MET A 69 4.27 10.14 0.44
N TYR A 70 3.16 10.45 1.11
CA TYR A 70 2.75 11.83 1.36
C TYR A 70 3.80 12.63 2.17
N PRO A 71 4.28 12.17 3.34
CA PRO A 71 5.31 12.90 4.07
C PRO A 71 6.64 12.95 3.30
N LEU A 72 7.02 11.89 2.57
CA LEU A 72 8.22 11.91 1.72
C LEU A 72 8.11 12.96 0.60
N HIS A 73 6.94 13.09 0.00
CA HIS A 73 6.66 14.12 -0.98
C HIS A 73 6.79 15.51 -0.36
N CYS A 74 6.12 15.74 0.77
CA CYS A 74 6.16 17.02 1.47
C CYS A 74 7.59 17.43 1.86
N LEU A 75 8.44 16.47 2.27
CA LEU A 75 9.84 16.74 2.63
C LEU A 75 10.71 17.09 1.41
N LYS A 76 10.43 16.53 0.24
CA LYS A 76 11.28 16.67 -0.95
C LYS A 76 10.84 17.79 -1.90
N TYR A 77 9.53 17.99 -2.03
CA TYR A 77 8.93 18.90 -3.02
C TYR A 77 7.97 19.93 -2.40
N GLY A 78 7.75 19.89 -1.08
CA GLY A 78 6.76 20.74 -0.42
C GLY A 78 5.32 20.24 -0.60
N MET A 79 4.36 21.02 -0.08
CA MET A 79 2.94 20.63 -0.04
C MET A 79 2.16 20.95 -1.32
N THR A 80 2.64 21.90 -2.14
CA THR A 80 1.86 22.45 -3.26
C THR A 80 2.13 21.76 -4.60
N ASP A 81 3.29 21.12 -4.76
CA ASP A 81 3.73 20.57 -6.04
C ASP A 81 3.46 19.07 -6.18
N VAL A 82 2.21 18.65 -5.91
CA VAL A 82 1.79 17.25 -6.11
C VAL A 82 1.57 16.99 -7.60
N THR A 83 2.67 16.92 -8.33
CA THR A 83 2.69 16.53 -9.73
C THR A 83 2.96 15.03 -9.84
N LEU A 84 2.43 14.45 -10.91
CA LEU A 84 2.52 13.03 -11.18
C LEU A 84 3.99 12.58 -11.41
N GLU A 85 4.81 13.48 -11.93
CA GLU A 85 6.26 13.30 -12.06
C GLU A 85 6.97 13.27 -10.70
N ASN A 86 6.63 14.19 -9.79
CA ASN A 86 7.18 14.21 -8.43
C ASN A 86 6.82 12.95 -7.65
N VAL A 87 5.58 12.47 -7.80
CA VAL A 87 5.14 11.18 -7.25
C VAL A 87 6.02 10.06 -7.79
N PHE A 88 6.21 9.94 -9.10
CA PHE A 88 7.06 8.89 -9.68
C PHE A 88 8.53 8.97 -9.26
N ASN A 89 9.04 10.16 -8.98
CA ASN A 89 10.42 10.36 -8.52
C ASN A 89 10.67 9.84 -7.09
N ILE A 90 9.62 9.66 -6.28
CA ILE A 90 9.73 9.12 -4.91
C ILE A 90 9.17 7.70 -4.77
N VAL A 91 8.44 7.16 -5.76
CA VAL A 91 7.84 5.81 -5.71
C VAL A 91 8.82 4.76 -5.18
N TRP A 92 10.04 4.69 -5.73
CA TRP A 92 11.00 3.67 -5.30
C TRP A 92 11.47 3.85 -3.85
N GLN A 93 11.68 5.10 -3.43
CA GLN A 93 12.06 5.43 -2.06
C GLN A 93 10.94 5.08 -1.09
N THR A 94 9.69 5.44 -1.45
CA THR A 94 8.48 5.06 -0.73
C THR A 94 8.38 3.54 -0.60
N LEU A 95 8.53 2.79 -1.70
CA LEU A 95 8.41 1.32 -1.68
C LEU A 95 9.42 0.67 -0.72
N LEU A 96 10.69 1.07 -0.78
CA LEU A 96 11.74 0.54 0.09
C LEU A 96 11.47 0.85 1.57
N ILE A 97 11.18 2.12 1.89
CA ILE A 97 10.90 2.56 3.26
C ILE A 97 9.65 1.86 3.80
N SER A 98 8.62 1.74 2.97
CA SER A 98 7.35 1.13 3.35
C SER A 98 7.48 -0.36 3.65
N LEU A 99 8.18 -1.11 2.81
CA LEU A 99 8.42 -2.54 3.04
C LEU A 99 9.31 -2.76 4.26
N PHE A 100 10.33 -1.92 4.45
CA PHE A 100 11.18 -1.97 5.64
C PHE A 100 10.39 -1.72 6.93
N LEU A 101 9.62 -0.63 7.00
CA LEU A 101 8.78 -0.32 8.16
C LEU A 101 7.73 -1.42 8.41
N GLN A 102 7.11 -1.93 7.35
CA GLN A 102 6.14 -3.02 7.46
C GLN A 102 6.78 -4.31 7.98
N GLY A 103 8.02 -4.61 7.59
CA GLY A 103 8.79 -5.72 8.13
C GLY A 103 9.05 -5.57 9.63
N ILE A 104 9.45 -4.37 10.08
CA ILE A 104 9.64 -4.09 11.52
C ILE A 104 8.33 -4.30 12.29
N ILE A 105 7.22 -3.73 11.80
CA ILE A 105 5.89 -3.87 12.43
C ILE A 105 5.51 -5.36 12.53
N THR A 106 5.72 -6.12 11.46
CA THR A 106 5.42 -7.56 11.44
C THR A 106 6.22 -8.31 12.51
N ILE A 107 7.52 -8.05 12.62
CA ILE A 107 8.39 -8.69 13.63
C ILE A 107 7.93 -8.33 15.05
N LEU A 108 7.62 -7.06 15.31
CA LEU A 108 7.14 -6.61 16.61
C LEU A 108 5.84 -7.31 17.01
N ILE A 109 4.89 -7.43 16.07
CA ILE A 109 3.61 -8.09 16.29
C ILE A 109 3.80 -9.59 16.53
N LEU A 110 4.66 -10.26 15.75
CA LEU A 110 4.98 -11.68 15.96
C LEU A 110 5.60 -11.93 17.34
N LYS A 111 6.44 -11.00 17.83
CA LYS A 111 7.01 -11.08 19.19
C LYS A 111 5.93 -10.95 20.26
N LEU A 112 4.96 -10.06 20.08
CA LEU A 112 3.83 -9.87 21.00
C LEU A 112 2.87 -11.06 21.03
N ILE A 113 2.72 -11.80 19.93
CA ILE A 113 1.85 -12.99 19.86
C ILE A 113 2.46 -14.20 20.59
N LYS A 114 3.79 -14.30 20.65
CA LYS A 114 4.50 -15.42 21.31
C LYS A 114 4.60 -15.28 22.84
N GLN A 115 4.23 -14.13 23.41
CA GLN A 115 4.14 -13.90 24.86
C GLN A 115 2.72 -14.18 25.34
#